data_AF-A0A6L7IMB7-F1
#
_entry.id   AF-A0A6L7IMB7-F1
#
_cell.length_a   1.000
_cell.length_b   1.000
_cell.length_c   1.000
_cell.angle_alpha   90.00
_cell.angle_beta   90.00
_cell.angle_gamma   90.00
#
_symmetry.space_group_name_H-M   'P 1'
#
loop_
_entity.id
_entity.type
_entity.pdbx_description
1 polymer ?
#
loop_
_entity_poly.entity_id
_entity_poly.type
_entity_poly.pdbx_seq_one_letter_code
_entity_poly.pdbx_strand_id
1 'polypeptide(L)'
;MKKILLLSVLSLMSASLYGQDETTDYELKSNEKFGFIVDKSGKKTEGIVRMVGDARNPWDNQKKVKFVAVSDIDKSKKKQKFKTMDSDDLKEYVAYDENNNERHFEVIKYTNVKEGLNTATSGLSGNIKAFNNLTKTNQFAEVVTDGKIKIYRLYGFPTSFAAGDNQIKEAERETERMRNNPSYIYTKKGSKLKEFNLKEAKIITADCPVIKSKVAGGEYASMKNDTKKRTGLGKFIKNQVDDVMSDVPQIIDEVILDYNENCK
;
A
#
# COMPACT_ATOMS: atom_id res chain seq x y z
N MET A 1 1.99 78.84 54.42
CA MET A 1 2.59 79.25 53.14
C MET A 1 2.12 78.30 52.04
N LYS A 2 1.63 78.88 50.94
CA LYS A 2 1.55 78.40 49.54
C LYS A 2 1.30 76.91 49.22
N LYS A 3 0.16 76.67 48.54
CA LYS A 3 -0.07 75.94 47.25
C LYS A 3 0.75 74.65 47.04
N ILE A 4 0.15 73.51 46.68
CA ILE A 4 -0.25 73.17 45.29
C ILE A 4 -1.07 71.86 45.31
N LEU A 5 -2.15 71.83 44.51
CA LEU A 5 -2.91 70.64 44.09
C LEU A 5 -2.04 69.65 43.29
N LEU A 6 -2.38 68.36 43.31
CA LEU A 6 -2.55 67.63 42.03
C LEU A 6 -3.31 66.32 42.23
N LEU A 7 -4.38 66.19 41.44
CA LEU A 7 -5.11 64.97 41.12
C LEU A 7 -4.14 63.87 40.67
N SER A 8 -4.37 62.63 41.14
CA SER A 8 -4.10 61.45 40.33
C SER A 8 -5.36 60.60 40.25
N VAL A 9 -5.97 60.68 39.06
CA VAL A 9 -7.04 59.83 38.59
C VAL A 9 -6.53 58.39 38.60
N LEU A 10 -7.21 57.51 39.34
CA LEU A 10 -6.99 56.08 39.30
C LEU A 10 -7.61 55.54 38.00
N SER A 11 -6.90 55.68 36.89
CA SER A 11 -7.23 54.96 35.66
C SER A 11 -6.84 53.50 35.85
N LEU A 12 -7.82 52.67 36.23
CA LEU A 12 -7.78 51.22 36.02
C LEU A 12 -7.69 51.01 34.51
N MET A 13 -6.46 50.95 33.98
CA MET A 13 -6.22 50.35 32.68
C MET A 13 -6.57 48.87 32.85
N SER A 14 -7.73 48.50 32.31
CA SER A 14 -8.02 47.14 31.89
C SER A 14 -6.89 46.75 30.94
N ALA A 15 -5.85 46.12 31.47
CA ALA A 15 -4.95 45.35 30.64
C ALA A 15 -5.82 44.25 30.03
N SER A 16 -6.24 44.47 28.80
CA SER A 16 -6.58 43.38 27.89
C SER A 16 -5.33 42.53 27.83
N LEU A 17 -5.24 41.55 28.74
CA LEU A 17 -4.44 40.36 28.55
C LEU A 17 -4.96 39.75 27.24
N TYR A 18 -4.41 40.22 26.12
CA TYR A 18 -4.21 39.37 24.97
C TYR A 18 -3.28 38.27 25.49
N GLY A 19 -3.89 37.22 26.04
CA GLY A 19 -3.26 35.92 26.00
C GLY A 19 -2.94 35.70 24.53
N GLN A 20 -1.65 35.80 24.18
CA GLN A 20 -1.17 35.01 23.08
C GLN A 20 -1.56 33.59 23.45
N ASP A 21 -2.56 33.05 22.76
CA ASP A 21 -2.58 31.62 22.48
C ASP A 21 -1.24 31.35 21.79
N GLU A 22 -0.20 31.08 22.56
CA GLU A 22 0.92 30.29 22.08
C GLU A 22 0.29 28.93 21.78
N THR A 23 -0.20 28.80 20.55
CA THR A 23 -0.46 27.52 19.91
C THR A 23 0.87 26.77 19.92
N THR A 24 1.12 26.07 21.03
CA THR A 24 2.11 25.00 21.14
C THR A 24 1.61 23.80 20.34
N ASP A 25 1.16 24.03 19.11
CA ASP A 25 0.82 22.97 18.20
C ASP A 25 2.12 22.40 17.67
N TYR A 26 2.27 21.09 17.82
CA TYR A 26 3.40 20.39 17.23
C TYR A 26 3.30 20.57 15.71
N GLU A 27 4.20 21.37 15.16
CA GLU A 27 4.30 21.52 13.71
C GLU A 27 4.83 20.21 13.13
N LEU A 28 3.99 19.55 12.31
CA LEU A 28 4.40 18.36 11.60
C LEU A 28 5.65 18.66 10.78
N LYS A 29 6.63 17.76 10.83
CA LYS A 29 7.74 17.84 9.87
C LYS A 29 7.20 17.64 8.46
N SER A 30 7.94 18.14 7.46
CA SER A 30 7.60 17.97 6.05
C SER A 30 7.33 16.52 5.63
N ASN A 31 7.98 15.56 6.30
CA ASN A 31 7.85 14.13 6.07
C ASN A 31 6.92 13.40 7.06
N GLU A 32 6.19 14.14 7.89
CA GLU A 32 5.20 13.62 8.83
C GLU A 32 3.81 13.99 8.31
N LYS A 33 2.91 12.99 8.28
CA LYS A 33 1.56 13.14 7.76
C LYS A 33 0.58 12.44 8.71
N PHE A 34 -0.56 13.07 8.93
CA PHE A 34 -1.65 12.43 9.66
C PHE A 34 -2.24 11.32 8.81
N GLY A 35 -2.55 10.21 9.47
CA GLY A 35 -3.29 9.08 8.94
C GLY A 35 -3.89 8.33 10.11
N PHE A 36 -4.22 7.06 9.92
CA PHE A 36 -4.73 6.24 11.01
C PHE A 36 -4.27 4.80 10.93
N ILE A 37 -4.43 4.12 12.05
CA ILE A 37 -4.36 2.67 12.15
C ILE A 37 -5.70 2.13 12.64
N VAL A 38 -5.99 0.87 12.34
CA VAL A 38 -7.01 0.11 13.04
C VAL A 38 -6.36 -1.12 13.66
N ASP A 39 -6.55 -1.27 14.96
CA ASP A 39 -5.99 -2.39 15.70
C ASP A 39 -6.80 -3.69 15.48
N LYS A 40 -6.33 -4.81 16.06
CA LYS A 40 -7.05 -6.10 16.00
C LYS A 40 -8.48 -6.04 16.56
N SER A 41 -8.75 -5.16 17.52
CA SER A 41 -10.10 -5.01 18.08
C SER A 41 -11.04 -4.26 17.13
N GLY A 42 -10.52 -3.63 16.08
CA GLY A 42 -11.28 -2.78 15.16
C GLY A 42 -11.31 -1.31 15.61
N LYS A 43 -10.53 -0.94 16.63
CA LYS A 43 -10.47 0.46 17.09
C LYS A 43 -9.59 1.27 16.14
N LYS A 44 -10.20 2.27 15.51
CA LYS A 44 -9.50 3.30 14.74
C LYS A 44 -8.78 4.28 15.66
N THR A 45 -7.51 4.54 15.39
CA THR A 45 -6.71 5.55 16.12
C THR A 45 -6.01 6.46 15.11
N GLU A 46 -6.33 7.75 15.16
CA GLU A 46 -5.68 8.79 14.36
C GLU A 46 -4.29 9.11 14.93
N GLY A 47 -3.37 9.48 14.06
CA GLY A 47 -2.00 9.81 14.46
C GLY A 47 -1.09 10.10 13.29
N ILE A 48 0.20 10.26 13.57
CA ILE A 48 1.19 10.36 12.49
C ILE A 48 1.55 8.94 12.08
N VAL A 49 1.23 8.58 10.84
CA VAL A 49 1.55 7.27 10.26
C VAL A 49 2.68 7.45 9.25
N ARG A 50 3.77 6.71 9.46
CA ARG A 50 4.95 6.75 8.60
C ARG A 50 5.21 5.38 8.00
N MET A 51 5.15 5.33 6.67
CA MET A 51 5.61 4.20 5.88
C MET A 51 7.10 3.94 6.12
N VAL A 52 7.49 2.67 6.13
CA VAL A 52 8.88 2.25 6.34
C VAL A 52 9.61 2.12 5.02
N GLY A 53 8.93 1.57 4.02
CA GLY A 53 9.41 1.46 2.66
C GLY A 53 9.12 2.70 1.83
N ASP A 54 9.86 2.82 0.74
CA ASP A 54 9.77 3.87 -0.28
C ASP A 54 9.59 3.22 -1.67
N ALA A 55 9.72 4.02 -2.74
CA ALA A 55 9.66 3.49 -4.10
C ALA A 55 10.76 2.47 -4.41
N ARG A 56 11.93 2.52 -3.73
CA ARG A 56 13.03 1.58 -3.93
C ARG A 56 12.85 0.28 -3.15
N ASN A 57 12.19 0.34 -1.99
CA ASN A 57 11.96 -0.76 -1.06
C ASN A 57 10.48 -0.89 -0.65
N PRO A 58 9.55 -1.02 -1.61
CA PRO A 58 8.11 -0.97 -1.31
C PRO A 58 7.65 -2.15 -0.45
N TRP A 59 8.33 -3.28 -0.49
CA TRP A 59 8.05 -4.47 0.32
C TRP A 59 8.17 -4.23 1.83
N ASP A 60 8.89 -3.21 2.29
CA ASP A 60 9.00 -2.95 3.73
C ASP A 60 7.71 -2.44 4.35
N ASN A 61 6.86 -1.78 3.55
CA ASN A 61 5.49 -1.41 3.96
C ASN A 61 4.60 -2.64 4.18
N GLN A 62 4.93 -3.78 3.58
CA GLN A 62 4.19 -5.03 3.79
C GLN A 62 4.47 -5.68 5.15
N LYS A 63 5.59 -5.30 5.79
CA LYS A 63 6.06 -5.91 7.04
C LYS A 63 5.64 -5.09 8.25
N LYS A 64 5.78 -3.77 8.16
CA LYS A 64 5.66 -2.89 9.34
C LYS A 64 5.39 -1.44 8.97
N VAL A 65 4.82 -0.72 9.92
CA VAL A 65 4.53 0.72 9.88
C VAL A 65 5.02 1.40 11.16
N LYS A 66 5.36 2.69 11.07
CA LYS A 66 5.69 3.52 12.23
C LYS A 66 4.51 4.42 12.58
N PHE A 67 4.14 4.48 13.85
CA PHE A 67 2.98 5.24 14.29
C PHE A 67 3.21 5.96 15.63
N VAL A 68 2.59 7.13 15.77
CA VAL A 68 2.38 7.81 17.05
C VAL A 68 0.96 8.35 17.07
N ALA A 69 0.18 8.01 18.11
CA ALA A 69 -1.19 8.49 18.24
C ALA A 69 -1.20 9.99 18.49
N VAL A 70 -2.26 10.69 18.06
CA VAL A 70 -2.41 12.14 18.34
C VAL A 70 -2.31 12.43 19.84
N SER A 71 -2.88 11.57 20.69
CA SER A 71 -2.82 11.70 22.15
C SER A 71 -1.41 11.62 22.74
N ASP A 72 -0.48 11.01 22.00
CA ASP A 72 0.87 10.69 22.48
C ASP A 72 1.90 11.67 21.88
N ILE A 73 1.47 12.64 21.09
CA ILE A 73 2.33 13.68 20.52
C ILE A 73 2.77 14.64 21.63
N ASP A 74 4.06 14.63 21.91
CA ASP A 74 4.67 15.54 22.87
C ASP A 74 5.04 16.85 22.17
N LYS A 75 4.20 17.87 22.35
CA LYS A 75 4.36 19.21 21.78
C LYS A 75 5.65 19.91 22.20
N SER A 76 6.26 19.52 23.34
CA SER A 76 7.54 20.08 23.78
C SER A 76 8.75 19.51 23.04
N LYS A 77 8.58 18.38 22.34
CA LYS A 77 9.66 17.69 21.64
C LYS A 77 9.70 18.04 20.15
N LYS A 78 10.90 18.34 19.66
CA LYS A 78 11.17 18.47 18.22
C LYS A 78 11.05 17.15 17.45
N LYS A 79 11.07 16.00 18.12
CA LYS A 79 10.99 14.66 17.51
C LYS A 79 10.08 13.75 18.33
N GLN A 80 9.08 13.17 17.67
CA GLN A 80 8.22 12.16 18.26
C GLN A 80 8.85 10.77 18.22
N LYS A 81 8.59 9.97 19.25
CA LYS A 81 9.02 8.57 19.31
C LYS A 81 7.92 7.69 18.71
N PHE A 82 8.19 7.15 17.53
CA PHE A 82 7.25 6.25 16.85
C PHE A 82 7.32 4.83 17.42
N LYS A 83 6.16 4.21 17.61
CA LYS A 83 6.02 2.77 17.77
C LYS A 83 6.12 2.11 16.40
N THR A 84 6.87 1.01 16.30
CA THR A 84 6.83 0.14 15.12
C THR A 84 5.74 -0.90 15.36
N MET A 85 4.84 -1.07 14.39
CA MET A 85 3.77 -2.05 14.42
C MET A 85 3.82 -2.91 13.17
N ASP A 86 3.47 -4.18 13.30
CA ASP A 86 3.46 -5.15 12.20
C ASP A 86 2.04 -5.69 11.93
N SER A 87 1.94 -6.62 10.99
CA SER A 87 0.68 -7.28 10.61
C SER A 87 0.06 -8.12 11.72
N ASP A 88 0.83 -8.40 12.78
CA ASP A 88 0.36 -9.03 14.01
C ASP A 88 0.00 -8.00 15.08
N ASP A 89 -0.04 -6.71 14.79
CA ASP A 89 -0.58 -5.68 15.71
C ASP A 89 -1.88 -5.05 15.17
N LEU A 90 -2.04 -5.02 13.85
CA LEU A 90 -3.03 -4.20 13.16
C LEU A 90 -3.99 -5.03 12.29
N LYS A 91 -5.06 -4.38 11.84
CA LYS A 91 -5.92 -4.82 10.73
C LYS A 91 -5.69 -4.00 9.48
N GLU A 92 -5.46 -2.70 9.64
CA GLU A 92 -5.20 -1.78 8.53
C GLU A 92 -4.41 -0.59 9.01
N TYR A 93 -3.78 0.10 8.06
CA TYR A 93 -3.28 1.44 8.25
C TYR A 93 -3.42 2.26 6.97
N VAL A 94 -3.57 3.57 7.15
CA VAL A 94 -3.57 4.56 6.07
C VAL A 94 -2.44 5.54 6.32
N ALA A 95 -1.60 5.72 5.31
CA ALA A 95 -0.45 6.60 5.34
C ALA A 95 -0.37 7.41 4.05
N TYR A 96 0.51 8.40 4.02
CA TYR A 96 0.78 9.20 2.84
C TYR A 96 2.18 8.92 2.33
N ASP A 97 2.34 8.82 1.01
CA ASP A 97 3.66 8.73 0.38
C ASP A 97 4.35 10.09 0.24
N GLU A 98 5.57 10.08 -0.29
CA GLU A 98 6.38 11.28 -0.47
C GLU A 98 5.73 12.32 -1.40
N ASN A 99 4.79 11.88 -2.24
CA ASN A 99 4.05 12.72 -3.17
C ASN A 99 2.68 13.17 -2.60
N ASN A 100 2.42 12.93 -1.31
CA ASN A 100 1.13 13.14 -0.65
C ASN A 100 -0.03 12.31 -1.22
N ASN A 101 0.24 11.16 -1.85
CA ASN A 101 -0.84 10.24 -2.18
C ASN A 101 -1.21 9.44 -0.93
N GLU A 102 -2.50 9.36 -0.65
CA GLU A 102 -3.02 8.47 0.39
C GLU A 102 -2.85 7.01 -0.06
N ARG A 103 -2.35 6.16 0.85
CA ARG A 103 -2.03 4.76 0.62
C ARG A 103 -2.71 3.93 1.70
N HIS A 104 -3.56 3.00 1.28
CA HIS A 104 -4.33 2.14 2.19
C HIS A 104 -3.70 0.76 2.23
N PHE A 105 -3.55 0.20 3.42
CA PHE A 105 -2.98 -1.12 3.61
C PHE A 105 -3.85 -1.93 4.56
N GLU A 106 -4.20 -3.15 4.15
CA GLU A 106 -4.95 -4.10 4.96
C GLU A 106 -4.11 -5.34 5.25
N VAL A 107 -4.29 -5.90 6.43
CA VAL A 107 -3.71 -7.19 6.78
C VAL A 107 -4.46 -8.30 6.06
N ILE A 108 -3.71 -9.05 5.26
CA ILE A 108 -4.22 -10.21 4.55
C ILE A 108 -3.44 -11.46 4.92
N LYS A 109 -4.07 -12.61 4.68
CA LYS A 109 -3.42 -13.91 4.70
C LYS A 109 -3.41 -14.49 3.28
N TYR A 110 -2.28 -14.34 2.60
CA TYR A 110 -2.12 -14.79 1.22
C TYR A 110 -0.70 -15.31 0.97
N THR A 111 -0.62 -16.42 0.25
CA THR A 111 0.66 -16.98 -0.21
C THR A 111 0.82 -16.71 -1.70
N ASN A 112 1.84 -15.94 -2.05
CA ASN A 112 2.26 -15.81 -3.43
C ASN A 112 3.13 -17.02 -3.83
N VAL A 113 2.50 -18.04 -4.40
CA VAL A 113 3.16 -19.28 -4.81
C VAL A 113 4.21 -19.03 -5.89
N LYS A 114 3.95 -18.09 -6.82
CA LYS A 114 4.81 -17.74 -7.95
C LYS A 114 6.10 -17.07 -7.49
N GLU A 115 6.00 -16.05 -6.64
CA GLU A 115 7.18 -15.37 -6.11
C GLU A 115 7.96 -16.23 -5.10
N GLY A 116 7.27 -17.07 -4.30
CA GLY A 116 7.94 -18.02 -3.40
C GLY A 116 8.80 -19.08 -4.09
N LEU A 117 8.51 -19.38 -5.36
CA LEU A 117 9.31 -20.28 -6.19
C LEU A 117 10.47 -19.54 -6.90
N ASN A 118 10.31 -18.25 -7.24
CA ASN A 118 11.31 -17.46 -7.96
C ASN A 118 12.42 -16.91 -7.05
N THR A 119 12.16 -16.65 -5.77
CA THR A 119 13.18 -16.20 -4.79
C THR A 119 14.15 -17.32 -4.35
N ALA A 120 14.04 -18.50 -4.94
CA ALA A 120 14.57 -19.74 -4.39
C ALA A 120 15.86 -20.18 -5.12
N THR A 121 16.98 -19.56 -4.79
CA THR A 121 18.32 -19.91 -5.33
C THR A 121 18.99 -21.09 -4.62
N SER A 122 18.34 -21.73 -3.64
CA SER A 122 19.00 -22.63 -2.67
C SER A 122 18.34 -24.00 -2.51
N GLY A 123 18.35 -24.85 -3.54
CA GLY A 123 18.02 -26.29 -3.46
C GLY A 123 16.64 -26.68 -2.88
N LEU A 124 16.17 -27.89 -3.19
CA LEU A 124 14.80 -28.33 -2.89
C LEU A 124 14.38 -28.19 -1.39
N SER A 125 15.32 -28.28 -0.44
CA SER A 125 15.05 -28.20 1.00
C SER A 125 15.01 -26.76 1.56
N GLY A 126 15.76 -25.81 1.00
CA GLY A 126 15.65 -24.38 1.32
C GLY A 126 14.35 -23.80 0.79
N ASN A 127 13.91 -24.29 -0.37
CA ASN A 127 12.68 -23.92 -1.05
C ASN A 127 11.44 -24.19 -0.19
N ILE A 128 11.40 -25.31 0.53
CA ILE A 128 10.28 -25.67 1.41
C ILE A 128 10.19 -24.75 2.63
N LYS A 129 11.32 -24.25 3.16
CA LYS A 129 11.32 -23.35 4.33
C LYS A 129 10.90 -21.92 3.96
N ALA A 130 11.40 -21.38 2.86
CA ALA A 130 10.99 -20.06 2.35
C ALA A 130 9.49 -20.06 2.01
N PHE A 131 9.03 -21.10 1.32
CA PHE A 131 7.62 -21.30 0.98
C PHE A 131 6.74 -21.49 2.24
N ASN A 132 7.21 -22.23 3.26
CA ASN A 132 6.47 -22.40 4.51
C ASN A 132 6.37 -21.12 5.36
N ASN A 133 7.34 -20.20 5.27
CA ASN A 133 7.29 -18.92 5.96
C ASN A 133 6.40 -17.91 5.23
N LEU A 134 6.42 -17.91 3.89
CA LEU A 134 5.51 -17.12 3.04
C LEU A 134 4.04 -17.61 3.11
N THR A 135 3.81 -18.89 3.44
CA THR A 135 2.45 -19.45 3.52
C THR A 135 1.69 -19.18 4.81
N LYS A 136 2.39 -18.77 5.88
CA LYS A 136 1.81 -18.74 7.23
C LYS A 136 1.69 -17.36 7.85
N THR A 137 2.26 -16.33 7.24
CA THR A 137 2.37 -15.01 7.87
C THR A 137 1.31 -14.04 7.35
N ASN A 138 0.71 -13.29 8.27
CA ASN A 138 -0.06 -12.11 7.93
C ASN A 138 0.90 -11.08 7.31
N GLN A 139 0.45 -10.34 6.31
CA GLN A 139 1.21 -9.23 5.75
C GLN A 139 0.28 -8.09 5.39
N PHE A 140 0.79 -6.87 5.39
CA PHE A 140 0.06 -5.76 4.82
C PHE A 140 0.09 -5.85 3.30
N ALA A 141 -1.08 -5.72 2.68
CA ALA A 141 -1.22 -5.54 1.25
C ALA A 141 -1.86 -4.20 0.96
N GLU A 142 -1.35 -3.53 -0.06
CA GLU A 142 -1.87 -2.24 -0.44
C GLU A 142 -3.20 -2.40 -1.17
N VAL A 143 -4.23 -1.68 -0.75
CA VAL A 143 -5.53 -1.64 -1.42
C VAL A 143 -5.40 -0.72 -2.64
N VAL A 144 -5.62 -1.29 -3.84
CA VAL A 144 -5.57 -0.54 -5.11
C VAL A 144 -6.95 -0.02 -5.48
N THR A 145 -7.98 -0.84 -5.28
CA THR A 145 -9.38 -0.43 -5.41
C THR A 145 -10.22 -1.21 -4.41
N ASP A 146 -11.16 -0.50 -3.78
CA ASP A 146 -12.14 -1.08 -2.86
C ASP A 146 -13.54 -0.99 -3.50
N GLY A 147 -14.20 -2.14 -3.60
CA GLY A 147 -15.51 -2.27 -4.23
C GLY A 147 -15.97 -3.72 -4.20
N LYS A 148 -16.88 -4.08 -5.11
CA LYS A 148 -17.39 -5.46 -5.22
C LYS A 148 -16.29 -6.46 -5.55
N ILE A 149 -15.33 -6.00 -6.35
CA ILE A 149 -14.04 -6.62 -6.56
C ILE A 149 -13.02 -5.70 -5.89
N LYS A 150 -12.46 -6.16 -4.78
CA LYS A 150 -11.35 -5.49 -4.11
C LYS A 150 -10.04 -6.05 -4.64
N ILE A 151 -9.14 -5.17 -5.08
CA ILE A 151 -7.82 -5.53 -5.61
C ILE A 151 -6.75 -5.04 -4.63
N TYR A 152 -5.76 -5.90 -4.40
CA TYR A 152 -4.58 -5.59 -3.63
C TYR A 152 -3.32 -5.70 -4.47
N ARG A 153 -2.32 -4.89 -4.12
CA ARG A 153 -0.96 -4.94 -4.67
C ARG A 153 0.00 -5.52 -3.62
N LEU A 154 0.85 -6.44 -4.08
CA LEU A 154 1.87 -7.13 -3.30
C LEU A 154 3.21 -7.17 -4.04
N TYR A 155 4.29 -6.81 -3.37
CA TYR A 155 5.67 -6.92 -3.81
C TYR A 155 6.31 -8.21 -3.31
N GLY A 156 7.16 -8.80 -4.16
CA GLY A 156 8.09 -9.85 -3.73
C GLY A 156 9.12 -9.31 -2.74
N PHE A 157 9.67 -10.18 -1.89
CA PHE A 157 10.74 -9.81 -0.97
C PHE A 157 12.10 -10.16 -1.59
N PRO A 158 13.07 -9.22 -1.61
CA PRO A 158 14.41 -9.53 -2.08
C PRO A 158 15.08 -10.57 -1.19
N THR A 159 15.98 -11.36 -1.77
CA THR A 159 16.77 -12.34 -1.03
C THR A 159 17.83 -11.64 -0.18
N SER A 160 18.06 -12.13 1.04
CA SER A 160 18.95 -11.48 2.01
C SER A 160 20.42 -11.88 1.89
N PHE A 161 20.79 -12.77 0.96
CA PHE A 161 22.14 -13.32 0.85
C PHE A 161 22.55 -13.53 -0.61
N ALA A 162 23.61 -12.85 -1.02
CA ALA A 162 24.36 -13.12 -2.25
C ALA A 162 25.86 -13.07 -1.91
N ALA A 163 26.62 -14.11 -2.27
CA ALA A 163 28.05 -14.19 -2.01
C ALA A 163 28.81 -14.28 -3.35
N GLY A 164 29.35 -13.15 -3.80
CA GLY A 164 30.13 -13.02 -5.02
C GLY A 164 29.46 -12.15 -6.08
N ASP A 165 30.27 -11.47 -6.89
CA ASP A 165 29.85 -10.38 -7.78
C ASP A 165 28.74 -10.77 -8.78
N ASN A 166 28.78 -12.00 -9.32
CA ASN A 166 27.76 -12.48 -10.24
C ASN A 166 26.40 -12.72 -9.55
N GLN A 167 26.41 -13.21 -8.31
CA GLN A 167 25.20 -13.41 -7.51
C GLN A 167 24.61 -12.07 -7.06
N ILE A 168 25.45 -11.08 -6.77
CA ILE A 168 25.01 -9.72 -6.43
C ILE A 168 24.26 -9.10 -7.61
N LYS A 169 24.84 -9.12 -8.82
CA LYS A 169 24.19 -8.59 -10.02
C LYS A 169 22.86 -9.27 -10.35
N GLU A 170 22.77 -10.58 -10.13
CA GLU A 170 21.54 -11.32 -10.30
C GLU A 170 20.49 -10.95 -9.23
N ALA A 171 20.89 -10.85 -7.96
CA ALA A 171 20.01 -10.41 -6.89
C ALA A 171 19.50 -8.97 -7.10
N GLU A 172 20.35 -8.06 -7.58
CA GLU A 172 19.96 -6.69 -7.93
C GLU A 172 18.94 -6.65 -9.07
N ARG A 173 19.18 -7.44 -10.14
CA ARG A 173 18.24 -7.58 -11.27
C ARG A 173 16.89 -8.15 -10.85
N GLU A 174 16.89 -9.17 -9.99
CA GLU A 174 15.65 -9.73 -9.45
C GLU A 174 14.94 -8.76 -8.50
N THR A 175 15.69 -8.01 -7.70
CA THR A 175 15.13 -6.96 -6.82
C THR A 175 14.45 -5.87 -7.65
N GLU A 176 15.07 -5.45 -8.76
CA GLU A 176 14.48 -4.48 -9.69
C GLU A 176 13.23 -5.06 -10.37
N ARG A 177 13.24 -6.33 -10.78
CA ARG A 177 12.06 -7.02 -11.33
C ARG A 177 10.91 -7.02 -10.31
N MET A 178 11.17 -7.40 -9.06
CA MET A 178 10.14 -7.45 -8.01
C MET A 178 9.54 -6.08 -7.72
N ARG A 179 10.34 -5.01 -7.78
CA ARG A 179 9.88 -3.63 -7.60
C ARG A 179 8.97 -3.18 -8.74
N ASN A 180 9.35 -3.50 -9.98
CA ASN A 180 8.63 -3.01 -11.17
C ASN A 180 7.50 -3.93 -11.60
N ASN A 181 7.42 -5.14 -11.04
CA ASN A 181 6.44 -6.15 -11.42
C ASN A 181 5.75 -6.73 -10.17
N PRO A 182 4.99 -5.92 -9.42
CA PRO A 182 4.24 -6.39 -8.27
C PRO A 182 3.16 -7.39 -8.70
N SER A 183 2.83 -8.30 -7.81
CA SER A 183 1.67 -9.17 -7.96
C SER A 183 0.41 -8.45 -7.53
N TYR A 184 -0.68 -8.73 -8.24
CA TYR A 184 -2.01 -8.27 -7.87
C TYR A 184 -2.84 -9.46 -7.43
N ILE A 185 -3.64 -9.27 -6.39
CA ILE A 185 -4.57 -10.28 -5.90
C ILE A 185 -5.94 -9.65 -5.72
N TYR A 186 -6.99 -10.47 -5.73
CA TYR A 186 -8.34 -9.98 -5.61
C TYR A 186 -9.20 -10.81 -4.65
N THR A 187 -10.24 -10.16 -4.13
CA THR A 187 -11.42 -10.82 -3.57
C THR A 187 -12.67 -10.24 -4.21
N LYS A 188 -13.67 -11.09 -4.47
CA LYS A 188 -14.98 -10.66 -4.94
C LYS A 188 -16.02 -11.03 -3.89
N LYS A 189 -16.73 -10.03 -3.36
CA LYS A 189 -17.75 -10.22 -2.30
C LYS A 189 -17.23 -11.04 -1.09
N GLY A 190 -15.98 -10.81 -0.66
CA GLY A 190 -15.38 -11.50 0.48
C GLY A 190 -14.97 -12.95 0.23
N SER A 191 -14.89 -13.38 -1.04
CA SER A 191 -14.32 -14.68 -1.39
C SER A 191 -12.86 -14.81 -0.94
N LYS A 192 -12.35 -16.04 -0.92
CA LYS A 192 -10.92 -16.28 -0.72
C LYS A 192 -10.08 -15.47 -1.72
N LEU A 193 -8.97 -14.92 -1.24
CA LEU A 193 -8.00 -14.18 -2.05
C LEU A 193 -7.40 -15.09 -3.14
N LYS A 194 -7.29 -14.55 -4.35
CA LYS A 194 -6.74 -15.21 -5.53
C LYS A 194 -5.82 -14.28 -6.30
N GLU A 195 -4.89 -14.84 -7.06
CA GLU A 195 -4.07 -14.05 -7.99
C GLU A 195 -4.94 -13.37 -9.03
N PHE A 196 -4.64 -12.12 -9.36
CA PHE A 196 -5.35 -11.32 -10.35
C PHE A 196 -4.53 -11.20 -11.62
N ASN A 197 -5.13 -11.56 -12.75
CA ASN A 197 -4.56 -11.48 -14.09
C ASN A 197 -5.68 -11.34 -15.12
N LEU A 198 -5.34 -11.20 -16.41
CA LEU A 198 -6.32 -11.05 -17.49
C LEU A 198 -7.35 -12.18 -17.56
N LYS A 199 -6.94 -13.43 -17.30
CA LYS A 199 -7.86 -14.57 -17.33
C LYS A 199 -8.87 -14.46 -16.19
N GLU A 200 -8.41 -14.16 -14.99
CA GLU A 200 -9.28 -13.98 -13.83
C GLU A 200 -10.18 -12.75 -14.01
N ALA A 201 -9.69 -11.63 -14.55
CA ALA A 201 -10.49 -10.46 -14.88
C ALA A 201 -11.69 -10.81 -15.79
N LYS A 202 -11.47 -11.60 -16.84
CA LYS A 202 -12.54 -12.11 -17.72
C LYS A 202 -13.57 -12.96 -16.98
N ILE A 203 -13.13 -13.81 -16.04
CA ILE A 203 -14.03 -14.69 -15.28
C ILE A 203 -14.87 -13.88 -14.30
N ILE A 204 -14.24 -12.99 -13.53
CA ILE A 204 -14.89 -12.31 -12.41
C ILE A 204 -15.81 -11.19 -12.83
N THR A 205 -15.69 -10.70 -14.07
CA THR A 205 -16.54 -9.64 -14.61
C THR A 205 -17.64 -10.16 -15.53
N ALA A 206 -17.64 -11.46 -15.86
CA ALA A 206 -18.57 -12.08 -16.81
C ALA A 206 -20.04 -12.04 -16.38
N ASP A 207 -20.31 -11.85 -15.08
CA ASP A 207 -21.67 -11.75 -14.53
C ASP A 207 -22.31 -10.38 -14.72
N CYS A 208 -21.57 -9.38 -15.21
CA CYS A 208 -22.10 -8.04 -15.44
C CYS A 208 -22.41 -7.80 -16.93
N PRO A 209 -23.69 -7.60 -17.31
CA PRO A 209 -24.07 -7.37 -18.69
C PRO A 209 -23.41 -6.13 -19.31
N VAL A 210 -23.23 -5.05 -18.53
CA VAL A 210 -22.60 -3.80 -18.99
C VAL A 210 -21.16 -4.07 -19.43
N ILE A 211 -20.37 -4.71 -18.57
CA ILE A 211 -18.98 -5.06 -18.86
C ILE A 211 -18.91 -6.02 -20.04
N LYS A 212 -19.78 -7.03 -20.07
CA LYS A 212 -19.82 -8.00 -21.18
C LYS A 212 -20.06 -7.31 -22.54
N SER A 213 -20.98 -6.34 -22.59
CA SER A 213 -21.24 -5.57 -23.81
C SER A 213 -20.04 -4.71 -24.22
N LYS A 214 -19.43 -3.99 -23.28
CA LYS A 214 -18.24 -3.17 -23.54
C LYS A 214 -17.03 -4.00 -23.99
N VAL A 215 -16.82 -5.18 -23.40
CA VAL A 215 -15.80 -6.15 -23.84
C VAL A 215 -16.09 -6.62 -25.27
N ALA A 216 -17.34 -6.97 -25.59
CA ALA A 216 -17.73 -7.41 -26.93
C ALA A 216 -17.61 -6.28 -27.98
N GLY A 217 -17.89 -5.03 -27.57
CA GLY A 217 -17.67 -3.83 -28.38
C GLY A 217 -16.20 -3.42 -28.53
N GLY A 218 -15.29 -4.05 -27.79
CA GLY A 218 -13.85 -3.74 -27.85
C GLY A 218 -13.48 -2.41 -27.19
N GLU A 219 -14.32 -1.91 -26.28
CA GLU A 219 -14.13 -0.64 -25.56
C GLU A 219 -12.96 -0.71 -24.56
N TYR A 220 -12.65 -1.91 -24.07
CA TYR A 220 -11.48 -2.14 -23.21
C TYR A 220 -10.28 -2.59 -24.03
N ALA A 221 -9.28 -1.72 -24.15
CA ALA A 221 -8.03 -2.04 -24.83
C ALA A 221 -7.29 -3.18 -24.12
N SER A 222 -7.28 -3.13 -22.79
CA SER A 222 -6.64 -4.11 -21.89
C SER A 222 -7.22 -5.53 -22.00
N MET A 223 -8.43 -5.70 -22.55
CA MET A 223 -9.11 -6.99 -22.67
C MET A 223 -8.93 -7.66 -24.03
N LYS A 224 -8.32 -6.97 -25.00
CA LYS A 224 -8.08 -7.49 -26.35
C LYS A 224 -7.11 -8.68 -26.28
N ASN A 225 -7.51 -9.82 -26.84
CA ASN A 225 -6.59 -10.93 -27.03
C ASN A 225 -5.64 -10.54 -28.16
N ASP A 226 -4.36 -10.41 -27.86
CA ASP A 226 -3.35 -10.00 -28.83
C ASP A 226 -3.43 -10.87 -30.11
N THR A 227 -3.84 -10.25 -31.21
CA THR A 227 -4.09 -10.90 -32.49
C THR A 227 -2.77 -11.26 -33.16
N LYS A 228 -2.24 -12.45 -32.88
CA LYS A 228 -1.51 -13.32 -33.84
C LYS A 228 -1.20 -14.68 -33.20
N LYS A 229 -2.03 -15.69 -33.51
CA LYS A 229 -1.70 -17.11 -33.29
C LYS A 229 -0.51 -17.47 -34.21
N ARG A 230 0.72 -17.47 -33.68
CA ARG A 230 1.86 -18.17 -34.33
C ARG A 230 1.91 -19.62 -33.85
N THR A 231 2.02 -20.55 -34.79
CA THR A 231 1.90 -22.01 -34.57
C THR A 231 3.22 -22.66 -34.14
N GLY A 232 3.12 -23.90 -33.63
CA GLY A 232 4.23 -24.87 -33.51
C GLY A 232 5.10 -24.72 -32.28
N LEU A 233 6.19 -23.94 -32.37
CA LEU A 233 7.17 -23.73 -31.30
C LEU A 233 6.98 -22.42 -30.53
N GLY A 234 6.40 -21.39 -31.16
CA GLY A 234 6.14 -20.10 -30.50
C GLY A 234 5.12 -20.18 -29.36
N LYS A 235 4.31 -21.25 -29.33
CA LYS A 235 3.29 -21.50 -28.29
C LYS A 235 3.89 -21.89 -26.94
N PHE A 236 5.08 -22.51 -26.93
CA PHE A 236 5.77 -22.91 -25.71
C PHE A 236 6.47 -21.73 -25.02
N ILE A 237 7.09 -20.84 -25.80
CA ILE A 237 7.68 -19.59 -25.28
C ILE A 237 6.57 -18.64 -24.80
N LYS A 238 5.43 -18.61 -25.50
CA LYS A 238 4.26 -17.80 -25.15
C LYS A 238 3.62 -18.16 -23.80
N ASN A 239 3.63 -19.41 -23.35
CA ASN A 239 3.05 -19.75 -22.04
C ASN A 239 3.84 -19.16 -20.86
N GLN A 240 5.13 -18.82 -21.04
CA GLN A 240 5.90 -18.06 -20.05
C GLN A 240 5.86 -16.54 -20.27
N VAL A 241 5.61 -16.09 -21.51
CA VAL A 241 5.68 -14.67 -21.91
C VAL A 241 4.31 -13.98 -21.94
N ASP A 242 3.20 -14.68 -22.18
CA ASP A 242 1.85 -14.08 -22.14
C ASP A 242 1.38 -13.71 -20.74
N ASP A 243 1.95 -14.35 -19.72
CA ASP A 243 1.77 -13.94 -18.33
C ASP A 243 2.43 -12.57 -18.04
N VAL A 244 3.16 -12.01 -19.02
CA VAL A 244 3.90 -10.73 -18.95
C VAL A 244 3.28 -9.64 -19.85
N MET A 245 2.31 -9.97 -20.71
CA MET A 245 1.77 -9.03 -21.72
C MET A 245 0.43 -8.38 -21.34
N SER A 246 -0.24 -8.81 -20.26
CA SER A 246 -1.39 -8.07 -19.74
C SER A 246 -0.92 -6.98 -18.80
N ASP A 247 -1.13 -5.72 -19.18
CA ASP A 247 -0.98 -4.56 -18.28
C ASP A 247 -2.08 -4.65 -17.21
N VAL A 248 -1.77 -5.36 -16.12
CA VAL A 248 -2.70 -5.57 -15.00
C VAL A 248 -3.18 -4.23 -14.41
N PRO A 249 -2.32 -3.21 -14.20
CA PRO A 249 -2.77 -1.86 -13.88
C PRO A 249 -3.86 -1.33 -14.83
N GLN A 250 -3.65 -1.43 -16.14
CA GLN A 250 -4.66 -0.97 -17.11
C GLN A 250 -5.98 -1.74 -17.03
N ILE A 251 -5.94 -3.06 -16.76
CA ILE A 251 -7.16 -3.87 -16.54
C ILE A 251 -7.91 -3.39 -15.30
N ILE A 252 -7.19 -3.06 -14.22
CA ILE A 252 -7.80 -2.55 -12.99
C ILE A 252 -8.52 -1.23 -13.29
N ASP A 253 -7.81 -0.30 -13.93
CA ASP A 253 -8.31 1.05 -14.21
C ASP A 253 -9.49 1.05 -15.19
N GLU A 254 -9.41 0.28 -16.28
CA GLU A 254 -10.46 0.26 -17.31
C GLU A 254 -11.65 -0.62 -16.91
N VAL A 255 -11.39 -1.81 -16.38
CA VAL A 255 -12.42 -2.87 -16.28
C VAL A 255 -12.91 -3.03 -14.85
N ILE A 256 -12.01 -3.06 -13.86
CA ILE A 256 -12.41 -3.32 -12.48
C ILE A 256 -13.07 -2.10 -11.86
N LEU A 257 -12.57 -0.89 -12.13
CA LEU A 257 -13.25 0.34 -11.69
C LEU A 257 -14.64 0.45 -12.32
N ASP A 258 -14.78 0.25 -13.64
CA ASP A 258 -16.09 0.27 -14.30
C ASP A 258 -17.03 -0.80 -13.74
N TYR A 259 -16.52 -1.99 -13.43
CA TYR A 259 -17.32 -3.04 -12.79
C TYR A 259 -17.81 -2.59 -11.41
N ASN A 260 -16.92 -2.06 -10.58
CA ASN A 260 -17.24 -1.62 -9.22
C ASN A 260 -18.27 -0.48 -9.21
N GLU A 261 -18.26 0.38 -10.22
CA GLU A 261 -19.19 1.48 -10.38
C GLU A 261 -20.55 1.03 -10.95
N ASN A 262 -20.54 0.23 -12.01
CA ASN A 262 -21.73 0.02 -12.86
C ASN A 262 -22.46 -1.31 -12.65
N CYS A 263 -21.85 -2.29 -11.99
CA CYS A 263 -22.42 -3.64 -11.88
C CYS A 263 -23.10 -3.81 -10.51
N LYS A 264 -24.43 -3.96 -10.50
CA LYS A 264 -25.24 -4.18 -9.28
C LYS A 264 -25.18 -5.63 -8.76
#